data_AF-I3SMY3-F1
#
_entry.id   AF-I3SMY3-F1
#
_cell.length_a   1.000
_cell.length_b   1.000
_cell.length_c   1.000
_cell.angle_alpha   90.00
_cell.angle_beta   90.00
_cell.angle_gamma   90.00
#
_symmetry.space_group_name_H-M   'P 1'
#
loop_
_entity.id
_entity.type
_entity.pdbx_description
1 polymer ?
#
loop_
_entity_poly.entity_id
_entity_poly.type
_entity_poly.pdbx_seq_one_letter_code
_entity_poly.pdbx_strand_id
1 'polypeptide(L)'
;MAGPGKCFLVTGPPGVGKSTLIMRVFEALKSSNPNLKVQGFYTREVRSAGERVGFEVVTLDGRTCPLASTIISSPESMRWPSVGKYKVDVASFESLALPELQI
;
A
#
# COMPACT_ATOMS: atom_id res chain seq x y z
N MET A 1 1.55 -0.25 -30.49
CA MET A 1 0.72 0.43 -29.48
C MET A 1 -0.01 -0.63 -28.69
N ALA A 2 0.26 -0.77 -27.39
CA ALA A 2 -0.54 -1.65 -26.54
C ALA A 2 -1.98 -1.09 -26.52
N GLY A 3 -2.97 -1.94 -26.76
CA GLY A 3 -4.39 -1.54 -26.68
C GLY A 3 -4.75 -1.05 -25.27
N PRO A 4 -5.93 -0.43 -25.09
CA PRO A 4 -6.36 0.02 -23.77
C PRO A 4 -6.33 -1.16 -22.79
N GLY A 5 -5.54 -1.03 -21.73
CA GLY A 5 -5.47 -2.05 -20.69
C GLY A 5 -6.85 -2.28 -20.07
N LYS A 6 -7.19 -3.55 -19.79
CA LYS A 6 -8.42 -3.86 -19.05
C LYS A 6 -8.21 -3.47 -17.59
N CYS A 7 -9.12 -2.66 -17.05
CA CYS A 7 -9.14 -2.31 -15.63
C CYS A 7 -10.02 -3.30 -14.85
N PHE A 8 -9.48 -3.86 -13.77
CA PHE A 8 -10.20 -4.75 -12.87
C PHE A 8 -10.32 -4.11 -11.50
N LEU A 9 -11.55 -4.01 -10.99
CA LEU A 9 -11.84 -3.47 -9.66
C LEU A 9 -12.45 -4.58 -8.80
N VAL A 10 -11.86 -4.82 -7.63
CA VAL A 10 -12.34 -5.82 -6.67
C VAL A 10 -13.06 -5.12 -5.52
N THR A 11 -14.35 -5.40 -5.35
CA THR A 11 -15.20 -4.81 -4.32
C THR A 11 -15.68 -5.85 -3.32
N GLY A 12 -16.16 -5.40 -2.17
CA GLY A 12 -16.72 -6.27 -1.13
C GLY A 12 -16.55 -5.70 0.28
N PRO A 13 -17.24 -6.27 1.29
CA PRO A 13 -17.20 -5.78 2.66
C PRO A 13 -15.77 -5.69 3.25
N PRO A 14 -15.52 -4.81 4.23
CA PRO A 14 -14.27 -4.81 4.99
C PRO A 14 -13.98 -6.20 5.57
N GLY A 15 -12.71 -6.62 5.59
CA GLY A 15 -12.31 -7.92 6.16
C GLY A 15 -12.61 -9.16 5.30
N VAL A 16 -13.28 -9.04 4.15
CA VAL A 16 -13.62 -10.21 3.29
C VAL A 16 -12.41 -10.86 2.59
N GLY A 17 -11.20 -10.30 2.74
CA GLY A 17 -9.98 -10.86 2.15
C GLY A 17 -9.60 -10.33 0.75
N LYS A 18 -10.08 -9.13 0.36
CA LYS A 18 -9.74 -8.50 -0.93
C LYS A 18 -8.22 -8.39 -1.16
N SER A 19 -7.48 -7.85 -0.19
CA SER A 19 -6.02 -7.73 -0.30
C SER A 19 -5.36 -9.11 -0.41
N THR A 20 -5.87 -10.11 0.32
CA THR A 20 -5.41 -11.50 0.22
C THR A 20 -5.63 -12.08 -1.17
N LEU A 21 -6.79 -11.82 -1.79
CA LEU A 21 -7.08 -12.24 -3.16
C LEU A 21 -6.06 -11.64 -4.14
N ILE A 22 -5.84 -10.33 -4.06
CA ILE A 22 -4.88 -9.63 -4.94
C ILE A 22 -3.47 -10.19 -4.78
N MET A 23 -3.03 -10.47 -3.55
CA MET A 23 -1.71 -11.07 -3.29
C MET A 23 -1.57 -12.47 -3.89
N ARG A 24 -2.59 -13.33 -3.76
CA ARG A 24 -2.57 -14.65 -4.37
C ARG A 24 -2.51 -14.60 -5.89
N VAL A 25 -3.20 -13.63 -6.51
CA VAL A 25 -3.11 -13.40 -7.96
C VAL A 25 -1.70 -12.97 -8.34
N PHE A 26 -1.09 -12.04 -7.60
CA PHE A 26 0.29 -11.62 -7.83
C PHE A 26 1.28 -12.79 -7.72
N GLU A 27 1.19 -13.61 -6.67
CA GLU A 27 2.02 -14.80 -6.49
C GLU A 27 1.86 -15.82 -7.63
N ALA A 28 0.62 -16.07 -8.06
CA ALA A 28 0.32 -16.95 -9.18
C ALA A 28 0.88 -16.41 -10.51
N LEU A 29 0.76 -15.11 -10.76
CA LEU A 29 1.32 -14.46 -11.95
C LEU A 29 2.86 -14.54 -11.96
N LYS A 30 3.50 -14.23 -10.84
CA LYS A 30 4.96 -14.31 -10.69
C LYS A 30 5.48 -15.74 -10.91
N SER A 31 4.75 -16.73 -10.40
CA SER A 31 5.12 -18.14 -10.54
C SER A 31 4.91 -18.68 -11.96
N SER A 32 3.84 -18.26 -12.63
CA SER A 32 3.50 -18.72 -13.98
C SER A 32 4.24 -17.96 -15.09
N ASN A 33 4.66 -16.71 -14.83
CA ASN A 33 5.30 -15.83 -15.80
C ASN A 33 6.52 -15.13 -15.19
N PRO A 34 7.68 -15.82 -15.06
CA PRO A 34 8.85 -15.28 -14.36
C PRO A 34 9.42 -13.97 -14.93
N ASN A 35 9.19 -13.73 -16.22
CA ASN A 35 9.66 -12.53 -16.92
C ASN A 35 8.63 -11.39 -16.94
N LEU A 36 7.43 -11.61 -16.38
CA LEU A 36 6.40 -10.57 -16.29
C LEU A 36 6.82 -9.55 -15.24
N LYS A 37 7.02 -8.30 -15.67
CA LYS A 37 7.20 -7.18 -14.76
C LYS A 37 5.85 -6.79 -14.17
N VAL A 38 5.72 -6.90 -12.87
CA VAL A 38 4.56 -6.43 -12.11
C VAL A 38 5.05 -5.36 -11.15
N GLN A 39 4.36 -4.22 -11.15
CA GLN A 39 4.68 -3.07 -10.31
C GLN A 39 3.43 -2.60 -9.58
N GLY A 40 3.63 -1.94 -8.46
CA GLY A 40 2.52 -1.51 -7.62
C GLY A 40 2.84 -1.61 -6.14
N PHE A 41 1.86 -1.22 -5.34
CA PHE A 41 1.95 -1.30 -3.90
C PHE A 41 0.60 -1.67 -3.29
N TYR A 42 0.64 -2.06 -2.03
CA TYR A 42 -0.52 -2.26 -1.18
C TYR A 42 -0.29 -1.60 0.17
N THR A 43 -1.35 -1.45 0.95
CA THR A 43 -1.25 -0.95 2.32
C THR A 43 -1.42 -2.09 3.31
N ARG A 44 -0.62 -2.05 4.37
CA ARG A 44 -0.68 -3.01 5.48
C ARG A 44 -1.07 -2.29 6.76
N GLU A 45 -1.96 -2.90 7.51
CA GLU A 45 -2.38 -2.40 8.82
C GLU A 45 -1.29 -2.66 9.86
N VAL A 46 -0.90 -1.63 10.60
CA VAL A 46 0.07 -1.72 11.70
C VAL A 46 -0.68 -1.71 13.02
N ARG A 47 -0.49 -2.76 13.82
CA ARG A 47 -1.10 -2.93 15.15
C ARG A 47 -0.03 -3.00 16.24
N SER A 48 -0.31 -2.38 17.38
CA SER A 48 0.50 -2.47 18.59
C SER A 48 -0.42 -2.63 19.80
N ALA A 49 -0.06 -3.51 20.74
CA ALA A 49 -0.86 -3.81 21.92
C ALA A 49 -2.34 -4.11 21.62
N GLY A 50 -2.63 -4.79 20.50
CA GLY A 50 -3.99 -5.14 20.10
C GLY A 50 -4.78 -4.01 19.44
N GLU A 51 -4.27 -2.78 19.38
CA GLU A 51 -4.90 -1.65 18.71
C GLU A 51 -4.27 -1.35 17.36
N ARG A 52 -5.07 -0.80 16.44
CA ARG A 52 -4.54 -0.22 15.20
C ARG A 52 -3.89 1.12 15.49
N VAL A 53 -2.60 1.20 15.22
CA VAL A 53 -1.74 2.37 15.44
C VAL A 53 -1.34 3.05 14.13
N GLY A 54 -1.52 2.39 12.99
CA GLY A 54 -1.19 3.02 11.71
C GLY A 54 -1.36 2.12 10.49
N PHE A 55 -0.77 2.60 9.41
CA PHE A 55 -0.71 1.96 8.12
C PHE A 55 0.67 2.21 7.50
N GLU A 56 1.14 1.25 6.72
CA GLU A 56 2.35 1.36 5.92
C GLU A 56 2.07 0.98 4.47
N VAL A 57 2.86 1.53 3.56
CA VAL A 57 2.92 1.09 2.17
C VAL A 57 3.91 -0.06 2.08
N VAL A 58 3.57 -1.06 1.27
CA VAL A 58 4.47 -2.14 0.89
C VAL A 58 4.43 -2.27 -0.63
N THR A 59 5.58 -2.14 -1.29
CA THR A 59 5.72 -2.37 -2.73
C THR A 59 5.78 -3.86 -3.04
N LEU A 60 5.54 -4.25 -4.29
CA LEU A 60 5.60 -5.67 -4.70
C LEU A 60 7.03 -6.26 -4.67
N ASP A 61 8.05 -5.42 -4.62
CA ASP A 61 9.45 -5.82 -4.41
C ASP A 61 9.88 -5.80 -2.92
N GLY A 62 8.98 -5.46 -2.00
CA GLY A 62 9.17 -5.60 -0.56
C GLY A 62 9.71 -4.37 0.17
N ARG A 63 9.90 -3.23 -0.51
CA ARG A 63 10.19 -1.95 0.16
C ARG A 63 8.98 -1.47 0.96
N THR A 64 9.22 -0.80 2.07
CA THR A 64 8.16 -0.34 2.98
C THR A 64 8.39 1.08 3.48
N CYS A 65 7.31 1.85 3.67
CA CYS A 65 7.37 3.14 4.35
C CYS A 65 6.09 3.40 5.17
N PRO A 66 6.16 4.24 6.24
CA PRO A 66 4.96 4.68 6.94
C PRO A 66 4.02 5.45 6.01
N LEU A 67 2.71 5.20 6.13
CA LEU A 67 1.68 5.99 5.46
C LEU A 67 0.98 6.89 6.46
N ALA A 68 0.49 6.32 7.56
CA ALA A 68 -0.20 7.09 8.58
C ALA A 68 -0.04 6.45 9.95
N SER A 69 0.10 7.25 11.00
CA SER A 69 0.36 6.79 12.35
C SER A 69 -0.36 7.63 13.40
N THR A 70 -0.74 7.01 14.52
CA THR A 70 -1.16 7.74 15.72
C THR A 70 0.01 8.23 16.55
N ILE A 71 1.23 7.76 16.26
CA ILE A 71 2.45 8.10 16.98
C ILE A 71 3.12 9.27 16.25
N ILE A 72 3.30 10.37 16.97
CA ILE A 72 4.06 11.54 16.53
C ILE A 72 5.53 11.26 16.88
N SER A 73 6.35 10.99 15.87
CA SER A 73 7.76 10.60 16.05
C SER A 73 8.75 11.75 15.85
N SER A 74 8.31 12.89 15.30
CA SER A 74 9.16 14.05 15.05
C SER A 74 8.40 15.39 15.09
N PRO A 75 9.09 16.54 15.23
CA PRO A 75 8.46 17.85 15.11
C PRO A 75 7.76 18.08 13.76
N GLU A 76 8.28 17.48 12.68
CA GLU A 76 7.68 17.53 11.35
C GLU A 76 6.34 16.79 11.32
N SER A 77 6.26 15.64 12.00
CA SER A 77 5.04 14.83 12.06
C SER A 77 3.87 15.53 12.78
N MET A 78 4.14 16.55 13.60
CA MET A 78 3.09 17.40 14.17
C MET A 78 2.34 18.22 13.10
N ARG A 79 3.06 18.61 12.03
CA ARG A 79 2.54 19.43 10.93
C ARG A 79 1.86 18.61 9.83
N TRP A 80 1.94 17.29 9.90
CA TRP A 80 1.31 16.42 8.92
C TRP A 80 -0.22 16.56 8.91
N PRO A 81 -0.84 16.42 7.72
CA PRO A 81 -2.29 16.39 7.60
C PRO A 81 -2.86 15.21 8.40
N SER A 82 -4.10 15.38 8.85
CA SER A 82 -4.75 14.42 9.76
C SER A 82 -6.01 13.83 9.11
N VAL A 83 -6.19 12.52 9.24
CA VAL A 83 -7.40 11.80 8.86
C VAL A 83 -7.88 11.02 10.08
N GLY A 84 -8.94 11.51 10.74
CA GLY A 84 -9.34 11.01 12.05
C GLY A 84 -8.20 11.14 13.07
N LYS A 85 -7.85 10.04 13.73
CA LYS A 85 -6.75 10.01 14.72
C LYS A 85 -5.34 9.84 14.13
N TYR A 86 -5.20 9.70 12.82
CA TYR A 86 -3.92 9.40 12.17
C TYR A 86 -3.29 10.64 11.56
N LYS A 87 -1.99 10.83 11.79
CA LYS A 87 -1.12 11.76 11.07
C LYS A 87 -0.58 11.07 9.82
N VAL A 88 -0.68 11.72 8.66
CA VAL A 88 -0.33 11.13 7.36
C VAL A 88 1.03 11.64 6.89
N ASP A 89 1.98 10.72 6.71
CA ASP A 89 3.31 11.02 6.15
C ASP A 89 3.24 11.03 4.62
N VAL A 90 2.81 12.16 4.08
CA VAL A 90 2.66 12.33 2.62
C VAL A 90 4.01 12.20 1.92
N ALA A 91 5.09 12.73 2.50
CA ALA A 91 6.41 12.68 1.88
C ALA A 91 6.93 11.23 1.75
N SER A 92 6.80 10.43 2.81
CA SER A 92 7.15 9.00 2.75
C SER A 92 6.28 8.24 1.76
N PHE A 93 4.96 8.51 1.73
CA PHE A 93 4.07 7.90 0.75
C PHE A 93 4.50 8.25 -0.68
N GLU A 94 4.68 9.53 -0.99
CA GLU A 94 4.98 9.98 -2.35
C GLU A 94 6.30 9.43 -2.87
N SER A 95 7.34 9.40 -2.02
CA SER A 95 8.66 8.91 -2.40
C SER A 95 8.68 7.41 -2.74
N LEU A 96 7.79 6.61 -2.16
CA LEU A 96 7.75 5.16 -2.38
C LEU A 96 6.62 4.71 -3.30
N ALA A 97 5.40 5.21 -3.11
CA ALA A 97 4.20 4.72 -3.79
C ALA A 97 3.99 5.30 -5.19
N LEU A 98 4.31 6.58 -5.41
CA LEU A 98 4.08 7.20 -6.73
C LEU A 98 4.95 6.60 -7.85
N PRO A 99 6.24 6.27 -7.63
CA PRO A 99 7.03 5.57 -8.64
C PRO A 99 6.41 4.25 -9.09
N GLU A 100 5.72 3.53 -8.20
CA GLU A 100 5.06 2.25 -8.52
C GLU A 100 3.82 2.39 -9.42
N LEU A 101 3.32 3.62 -9.64
CA LEU A 101 2.18 3.91 -10.51
C LEU A 101 2.60 4.39 -11.92
N GLN A 102 3.89 4.61 -12.15
CA GLN A 102 4.40 5.07 -13.45
C GLN A 102 4.52 3.88 -14.41
N ILE A 103 3.83 3.96 -15.55
CA ILE A 103 3.80 2.92 -16.61
C ILE A 103 4.79 3.26 -17.71
#